data_AF-A0A9Q0KYW3-F1
#
_entry.id   AF-A0A9Q0KYW3-F1
#
_cell.length_a   1.000
_cell.length_b   1.000
_cell.length_c   1.000
_cell.angle_alpha   90.00
_cell.angle_beta   90.00
_cell.angle_gamma   90.00
#
_symmetry.space_group_name_H-M   'P 1'
#
loop_
_entity.id
_entity.type
_entity.pdbx_description
1 polymer ?
#
loop_
_entity_poly.entity_id
_entity_poly.type
_entity_poly.pdbx_seq_one_letter_code
_entity_poly.pdbx_strand_id
1 'polypeptide(L)'
;MPTVTSSGYLAALTQEIEKKLQRALTSQSQRLNLMQELFADIALEVDVRARDIIRTRDDEDRVSPEEGGFQSRLCFYDVLADYYVRVPDSGKLILDLIVQIWSQSFASNIFALLFHKWLFEAQLENSEILIRYSSALVHGATNVFWIDIQTNTRRFFSLFRYLLEEVALVPMRINKIAPQAQRDLYLLLSRFIFFYNLVDKLEIFLKQFPVFPNAFFVGGPADIFVIELTDQLQKLKVEPVLLHYLSQITALQGLELRMATSTRLKACLYSFTSPGGPMYPTRAVRHAAWDALDFLFPVGRYPRHLISLFFRLLYPWYWPSSCWNFIMSCIKTILYSILRLIFSQWENLRKPKNP
;
A
#
# COMPACT_ATOMS: atom_id res chain seq x y z
N MET A 1 -14.62 -35.61 -24.17
CA MET A 1 -13.79 -35.24 -23.00
C MET A 1 -14.72 -34.67 -21.95
N PRO A 2 -14.75 -35.19 -20.72
CA PRO A 2 -15.69 -34.72 -19.72
C PRO A 2 -15.24 -33.35 -19.21
N THR A 3 -16.13 -32.38 -19.31
CA THR A 3 -15.97 -31.01 -18.83
C THR A 3 -16.01 -31.00 -17.30
N VAL A 4 -14.84 -31.10 -16.67
CA VAL A 4 -14.69 -30.89 -15.22
C VAL A 4 -15.11 -29.44 -14.93
N THR A 5 -16.11 -29.26 -14.07
CA THR A 5 -16.62 -27.94 -13.69
C THR A 5 -15.56 -27.17 -12.90
N SER A 6 -15.50 -25.83 -13.05
CA SER A 6 -14.57 -24.95 -12.29
C SER A 6 -14.57 -25.24 -10.78
N SER A 7 -15.74 -25.55 -10.22
CA SER A 7 -15.90 -25.99 -8.82
C SER A 7 -15.14 -27.28 -8.49
N GLY A 8 -15.01 -28.23 -9.42
CA GLY A 8 -14.25 -29.46 -9.22
C GLY A 8 -12.74 -29.23 -9.18
N TYR A 9 -12.22 -28.28 -9.97
CA TYR A 9 -10.81 -27.88 -9.91
C TYR A 9 -10.50 -27.16 -8.60
N LEU A 10 -11.37 -26.24 -8.16
CA LEU A 10 -11.19 -25.53 -6.90
C LEU A 10 -11.27 -26.48 -5.71
N ALA A 11 -12.19 -27.45 -5.72
CA ALA A 11 -12.26 -28.49 -4.70
C ALA A 11 -10.97 -29.35 -4.65
N ALA A 12 -10.40 -29.72 -5.81
CA ALA A 12 -9.14 -30.44 -5.85
C ALA A 12 -7.97 -29.60 -5.28
N LEU A 13 -7.95 -28.31 -5.58
CA LEU A 13 -6.93 -27.37 -5.09
C LEU A 13 -7.03 -27.17 -3.57
N THR A 14 -8.26 -27.04 -3.05
CA THR A 14 -8.54 -27.07 -1.61
C THR A 14 -8.03 -28.35 -0.96
N GLN A 15 -8.23 -29.52 -1.59
CA GLN A 15 -7.73 -30.80 -1.06
C GLN A 15 -6.20 -30.88 -1.06
N GLU A 16 -5.52 -30.26 -2.03
CA GLU A 16 -4.05 -30.16 -2.03
C GLU A 16 -3.54 -29.27 -0.90
N ILE A 17 -4.20 -28.12 -0.67
CA ILE A 17 -3.89 -27.23 0.46
C ILE A 17 -4.06 -27.98 1.78
N GLU A 18 -5.16 -28.71 1.95
CA GLU A 18 -5.44 -29.54 3.13
C GLU A 18 -4.33 -30.57 3.36
N LYS A 19 -3.95 -31.33 2.33
CA LYS A 19 -2.86 -32.33 2.41
C LYS A 19 -1.53 -31.71 2.81
N LYS A 20 -1.19 -30.52 2.27
CA LYS A 20 0.04 -29.80 2.63
C LYS A 20 0.01 -29.33 4.09
N LEU A 21 -1.12 -28.82 4.57
CA LEU A 21 -1.29 -28.40 5.97
C LEU A 21 -1.21 -29.59 6.95
N GLN A 22 -1.84 -30.72 6.61
CA GLN A 22 -1.73 -31.95 7.40
C GLN A 22 -0.28 -32.44 7.49
N ARG A 23 0.46 -32.42 6.37
CA ARG A 23 1.91 -32.75 6.37
C ARG A 23 2.72 -31.78 7.24
N ALA A 24 2.40 -30.49 7.20
CA ALA A 24 3.06 -29.49 8.04
C ALA A 24 2.80 -29.73 9.54
N LEU A 25 1.62 -30.23 9.91
CA LEU A 25 1.30 -30.63 11.28
C LEU A 25 2.16 -31.83 11.72
N THR A 26 2.20 -32.90 10.91
CA THR A 26 2.92 -34.14 11.25
C THR A 26 4.43 -33.98 11.26
N SER A 27 4.99 -33.13 10.39
CA SER A 27 6.44 -33.03 10.18
C SER A 27 7.00 -31.73 10.74
N GLN A 28 7.34 -31.72 12.03
CA GLN A 28 7.81 -30.52 12.72
C GLN A 28 9.11 -29.91 12.16
N SER A 29 10.03 -30.72 11.64
CA SER A 29 11.29 -30.25 11.04
C SER A 29 11.11 -29.57 9.68
N GLN A 30 10.08 -29.96 8.91
CA GLN A 30 9.81 -29.41 7.58
C GLN A 30 8.68 -28.37 7.57
N ARG A 31 8.02 -28.17 8.71
CA ARG A 31 6.83 -27.32 8.86
C ARG A 31 7.03 -25.92 8.28
N LEU A 32 8.14 -25.26 8.59
CA LEU A 32 8.42 -23.91 8.10
C LEU A 32 8.53 -23.86 6.57
N ASN A 33 9.27 -24.80 5.97
CA ASN A 33 9.45 -24.87 4.52
C ASN A 33 8.12 -25.16 3.82
N LEU A 34 7.34 -26.12 4.34
CA LEU A 34 6.02 -26.46 3.79
C LEU A 34 5.05 -25.28 3.85
N MET A 35 5.06 -24.51 4.95
CA MET A 35 4.23 -23.32 5.09
C MET A 35 4.66 -22.20 4.16
N GLN A 36 5.96 -22.03 3.94
CA GLN A 36 6.49 -21.07 2.99
C GLN A 36 6.15 -21.43 1.55
N GLU A 37 6.29 -22.71 1.18
CA GLU A 37 5.88 -23.23 -0.13
C GLU A 37 4.39 -23.04 -0.37
N LEU A 38 3.56 -23.40 0.62
CA LEU A 38 2.11 -23.21 0.54
C LEU A 38 1.73 -21.74 0.35
N PHE A 39 2.37 -20.83 1.10
CA PHE A 39 2.18 -19.40 0.93
C PHE A 39 2.56 -18.94 -0.49
N ALA A 40 3.70 -19.40 -1.01
CA ALA A 40 4.15 -19.05 -2.35
C ALA A 40 3.17 -19.54 -3.43
N ASP A 41 2.69 -20.78 -3.31
CA ASP A 41 1.74 -21.39 -4.26
C ASP A 41 0.40 -20.63 -4.27
N ILE A 42 -0.14 -20.30 -3.10
CA ILE A 42 -1.40 -19.55 -2.98
C ILE A 42 -1.27 -18.12 -3.54
N ALA A 43 -0.08 -17.52 -3.42
CA ALA A 43 0.22 -16.19 -3.94
C ALA A 43 0.53 -16.16 -5.45
N LEU A 44 0.56 -17.31 -6.14
CA LEU A 44 0.79 -17.35 -7.58
C LEU A 44 -0.34 -16.67 -8.35
N GLU A 45 0.05 -16.06 -9.47
CA GLU A 45 -0.90 -15.50 -10.42
C GLU A 45 -1.56 -16.63 -11.21
N VAL A 46 -2.86 -16.48 -11.45
CA VAL A 46 -3.60 -17.41 -12.31
C VAL A 46 -3.16 -17.18 -13.75
N ASP A 47 -2.86 -18.25 -14.48
CA ASP A 47 -2.52 -18.20 -15.91
C ASP A 47 -3.65 -17.61 -16.75
N VAL A 48 -3.31 -16.89 -17.82
CA VAL A 48 -4.26 -16.22 -18.72
C VAL A 48 -5.37 -17.16 -19.22
N ARG A 49 -5.00 -18.40 -19.62
CA ARG A 49 -5.96 -19.43 -20.07
C ARG A 49 -6.96 -19.83 -19.00
N ALA A 50 -6.54 -19.86 -17.73
CA ALA A 50 -7.41 -20.19 -16.61
C ALA A 50 -8.27 -18.97 -16.19
N ARG A 51 -7.76 -17.74 -16.37
CA ARG A 51 -8.55 -16.51 -16.14
C ARG A 51 -9.78 -16.47 -17.01
N ASP A 52 -9.67 -16.82 -18.29
CA ASP A 52 -10.80 -16.78 -19.23
C ASP A 52 -11.89 -17.78 -18.82
N ILE A 53 -11.52 -18.97 -18.34
CA ILE A 53 -12.47 -19.99 -17.85
C ILE A 53 -13.16 -19.55 -16.55
N ILE A 54 -12.48 -18.79 -15.69
CA ILE A 54 -13.03 -18.28 -14.42
C ILE A 54 -13.93 -17.06 -14.68
N ARG A 55 -13.50 -16.13 -15.55
CA ARG A 55 -14.22 -14.88 -15.86
C ARG A 55 -15.45 -15.06 -16.74
N THR A 56 -15.43 -15.98 -17.70
CA THR A 56 -16.56 -16.25 -18.62
C THR A 56 -17.86 -16.66 -17.92
N ARG A 57 -17.87 -16.85 -16.60
CA ARG A 57 -19.07 -17.21 -15.84
C ARG A 57 -19.50 -16.18 -14.78
N ASP A 58 -18.62 -15.27 -14.35
CA ASP A 58 -18.93 -14.26 -13.33
C ASP A 58 -19.22 -12.87 -13.95
N ASP A 59 -18.98 -12.67 -15.26
CA ASP A 59 -19.06 -11.37 -15.97
C ASP A 59 -20.44 -11.01 -16.57
N GLU A 60 -21.55 -11.67 -16.22
CA GLU A 60 -22.88 -11.14 -16.61
C GLU A 60 -23.34 -9.94 -15.77
N ASP A 61 -22.71 -9.62 -14.62
CA ASP A 61 -23.28 -8.62 -13.69
C ASP A 61 -22.37 -7.52 -13.12
N ARG A 62 -21.06 -7.46 -13.38
CA ARG A 62 -20.22 -6.37 -12.80
C ARG A 62 -19.08 -5.88 -13.69
N VAL A 63 -19.41 -5.18 -14.78
CA VAL A 63 -18.45 -4.32 -15.48
C VAL A 63 -18.23 -3.05 -14.65
N SER A 64 -17.12 -2.98 -13.92
CA SER A 64 -16.62 -1.71 -13.38
C SER A 64 -15.68 -1.07 -14.43
N PRO A 65 -15.80 0.23 -14.72
CA PRO A 65 -14.98 0.87 -15.74
C PRO A 65 -13.51 0.86 -15.31
N GLU A 66 -12.66 0.40 -16.23
CA GLU A 66 -11.22 0.36 -16.08
C GLU A 66 -10.65 1.78 -16.19
N GLU A 67 -10.38 2.42 -15.06
CA GLU A 67 -9.63 3.68 -15.02
C GLU A 67 -8.29 3.48 -14.28
N GLY A 68 -7.18 3.69 -15.01
CA GLY A 68 -5.88 3.95 -14.40
C GLY A 68 -4.86 2.80 -14.35
N GLY A 69 -4.45 2.26 -15.51
CA GLY A 69 -3.08 1.80 -15.78
C GLY A 69 -2.52 0.55 -15.05
N PHE A 70 -3.24 -0.08 -14.11
CA PHE A 70 -2.77 -1.28 -13.42
C PHE A 70 -3.83 -2.38 -13.45
N GLN A 71 -3.62 -3.37 -14.32
CA GLN A 71 -4.47 -4.57 -14.39
C GLN A 71 -4.32 -5.35 -13.08
N SER A 72 -5.38 -5.39 -12.25
CA SER A 72 -5.43 -6.24 -11.07
C SER A 72 -5.15 -7.68 -11.49
N ARG A 73 -4.01 -8.22 -11.07
CA ARG A 73 -3.58 -9.57 -11.45
C ARG A 73 -4.34 -10.56 -10.59
N LEU A 74 -5.19 -11.38 -11.22
CA LEU A 74 -5.93 -12.42 -10.51
C LEU A 74 -4.95 -13.46 -9.95
N CYS A 75 -4.93 -13.63 -8.64
CA CYS A 75 -4.10 -14.61 -7.93
C CYS A 75 -4.97 -15.73 -7.36
N PHE A 76 -4.38 -16.92 -7.13
CA PHE A 76 -5.15 -18.07 -6.65
C PHE A 76 -5.86 -17.81 -5.31
N TYR A 77 -5.23 -17.06 -4.41
CA TYR A 77 -5.86 -16.71 -3.14
C TYR A 77 -7.19 -15.98 -3.29
N ASP A 78 -7.33 -15.13 -4.30
CA ASP A 78 -8.51 -14.29 -4.51
C ASP A 78 -9.71 -15.16 -4.92
N VAL A 79 -9.44 -16.10 -5.85
CA VAL A 79 -10.40 -17.10 -6.33
C VAL A 79 -10.80 -18.06 -5.21
N LEU A 80 -9.83 -18.52 -4.42
CA LEU A 80 -10.10 -19.41 -3.28
C LEU A 80 -10.90 -18.72 -2.18
N ALA A 81 -10.63 -17.44 -1.91
CA ALA A 81 -11.40 -16.67 -0.95
C ALA A 81 -12.87 -16.53 -1.35
N ASP A 82 -13.15 -16.28 -2.64
CA ASP A 82 -14.52 -16.28 -3.17
C ASP A 82 -15.16 -17.67 -3.08
N TYR A 83 -14.39 -18.72 -3.38
CA TYR A 83 -14.86 -20.09 -3.28
C TYR A 83 -15.24 -20.49 -1.85
N TYR A 84 -14.45 -20.12 -0.85
CA TYR A 84 -14.75 -20.41 0.56
C TYR A 84 -15.93 -19.61 1.11
N VAL A 85 -16.26 -18.46 0.51
CA VAL A 85 -17.53 -17.78 0.79
C VAL A 85 -18.70 -18.58 0.22
N ARG A 86 -18.61 -19.04 -1.04
CA ARG A 86 -19.68 -19.80 -1.72
C ARG A 86 -19.88 -21.19 -1.12
N VAL A 87 -18.80 -21.87 -0.71
CA VAL A 87 -18.80 -23.24 -0.18
C VAL A 87 -18.05 -23.28 1.17
N PRO A 88 -18.67 -22.79 2.26
CA PRO A 88 -17.99 -22.60 3.54
C PRO A 88 -17.50 -23.91 4.17
N ASP A 89 -18.16 -25.04 3.92
CA ASP A 89 -17.76 -26.34 4.51
C ASP A 89 -16.38 -26.80 4.03
N SER A 90 -16.02 -26.47 2.79
CA SER A 90 -14.70 -26.78 2.24
C SER A 90 -13.58 -25.95 2.89
N GLY A 91 -13.89 -24.71 3.30
CA GLY A 91 -12.97 -23.82 3.99
C GLY A 91 -12.79 -24.17 5.47
N LYS A 92 -13.81 -24.71 6.14
CA LYS A 92 -13.78 -25.02 7.58
C LYS A 92 -12.64 -25.97 7.96
N LEU A 93 -12.44 -27.05 7.20
CA LEU A 93 -11.36 -28.01 7.47
C LEU A 93 -9.98 -27.34 7.40
N ILE A 94 -9.76 -26.50 6.40
CA ILE A 94 -8.50 -25.75 6.27
C ILE A 94 -8.34 -24.76 7.41
N LEU A 95 -9.42 -24.07 7.79
CA LEU A 95 -9.42 -23.13 8.90
C LEU A 95 -9.01 -23.82 10.21
N ASP A 96 -9.60 -24.98 10.51
CA ASP A 96 -9.29 -25.77 11.70
C ASP A 96 -7.82 -26.20 11.73
N LEU A 97 -7.26 -26.61 10.58
CA LEU A 97 -5.84 -26.95 10.46
C LEU A 97 -4.94 -25.73 10.69
N ILE A 98 -5.29 -24.56 10.13
CA ILE A 98 -4.54 -23.31 10.32
C ILE A 98 -4.56 -22.89 11.79
N VAL A 99 -5.69 -23.02 12.48
CA VAL A 99 -5.81 -22.72 13.92
C VAL A 99 -4.87 -23.58 14.76
N GLN A 100 -4.64 -24.84 14.39
CA GLN A 100 -3.69 -25.71 15.09
C GLN A 100 -2.22 -25.28 14.92
N ILE A 101 -1.87 -24.64 13.80
CA ILE A 101 -0.52 -24.16 13.49
C ILE A 101 -0.37 -22.63 13.62
N TRP A 102 -1.30 -21.97 14.31
CA TRP A 102 -1.38 -20.51 14.38
C TRP A 102 -0.11 -19.81 14.88
N SER A 103 0.64 -20.49 15.74
CA SER A 103 1.90 -19.99 16.32
C SER A 103 3.07 -19.96 15.32
N GLN A 104 2.90 -20.57 14.15
CA GLN A 104 3.97 -20.72 13.16
C GLN A 104 4.03 -19.51 12.22
N SER A 105 5.23 -19.24 11.69
CA SER A 105 5.42 -18.28 10.61
C SER A 105 4.55 -18.63 9.40
N PHE A 106 4.07 -17.63 8.68
CA PHE A 106 3.16 -17.72 7.52
C PHE A 106 1.72 -18.18 7.79
N ALA A 107 1.39 -18.74 8.97
CA ALA A 107 0.02 -19.16 9.26
C ALA A 107 -1.00 -18.00 9.16
N SER A 108 -0.69 -16.86 9.79
CA SER A 108 -1.48 -15.63 9.68
C SER A 108 -1.54 -15.08 8.26
N ASN A 109 -0.44 -15.17 7.50
CA ASN A 109 -0.38 -14.72 6.11
C ASN A 109 -1.32 -15.55 5.22
N ILE A 110 -1.26 -16.88 5.33
CA ILE A 110 -2.13 -17.82 4.61
C ILE A 110 -3.59 -17.61 5.02
N PHE A 111 -3.85 -17.44 6.31
CA PHE A 111 -5.18 -17.10 6.81
C PHE A 111 -5.73 -15.82 6.17
N ALA A 112 -4.95 -14.74 6.18
CA ALA A 112 -5.36 -13.47 5.58
C ALA A 112 -5.65 -13.62 4.07
N LEU A 113 -4.83 -14.38 3.34
CA LEU A 113 -5.04 -14.61 1.91
C LEU A 113 -6.30 -15.42 1.61
N LEU A 114 -6.52 -16.53 2.32
CA LEU A 114 -7.61 -17.45 2.02
C LEU A 114 -8.97 -17.05 2.62
N PHE A 115 -8.99 -16.41 3.79
CA PHE A 115 -10.22 -16.21 4.57
C PHE A 115 -10.61 -14.74 4.77
N HIS A 116 -9.95 -13.77 4.11
CA HIS A 116 -10.30 -12.36 4.24
C HIS A 116 -11.75 -12.04 3.87
N LYS A 117 -12.31 -12.65 2.81
CA LYS A 117 -13.72 -12.46 2.44
C LYS A 117 -14.66 -13.20 3.37
N TRP A 118 -14.37 -14.48 3.61
CA TRP A 118 -15.14 -15.36 4.48
C TRP A 118 -15.38 -14.76 5.87
N LEU A 119 -14.38 -14.10 6.48
CA LEU A 119 -14.50 -13.50 7.80
C LEU A 119 -15.64 -12.47 7.91
N PHE A 120 -15.92 -11.72 6.84
CA PHE A 120 -16.94 -10.67 6.83
C PHE A 120 -18.25 -11.09 6.17
N GLU A 121 -18.26 -12.17 5.39
CA GLU A 121 -19.46 -12.64 4.67
C GLU A 121 -20.12 -13.83 5.36
N ALA A 122 -19.37 -14.67 6.06
CA ALA A 122 -19.92 -15.75 6.87
C ALA A 122 -20.61 -15.22 8.14
N GLN A 123 -21.59 -15.97 8.63
CA GLN A 123 -22.22 -15.74 9.94
C GLN A 123 -21.37 -16.43 11.01
N LEU A 124 -20.68 -15.65 11.83
CA LEU A 124 -19.89 -16.13 12.96
C LEU A 124 -20.55 -15.68 14.27
N GLU A 125 -21.03 -16.64 15.06
CA GLU A 125 -21.74 -16.35 16.31
C GLU A 125 -20.79 -16.16 17.51
N ASN A 126 -19.56 -16.68 17.44
CA ASN A 126 -18.62 -16.67 18.56
C ASN A 126 -17.70 -15.43 18.55
N SER A 127 -17.92 -14.53 19.53
CA SER A 127 -17.17 -13.28 19.67
C SER A 127 -15.67 -13.47 19.98
N GLU A 128 -15.25 -14.53 20.69
CA GLU A 128 -13.83 -14.73 21.02
C GLU A 128 -13.03 -15.17 19.80
N ILE A 129 -13.62 -16.06 19.01
CA ILE A 129 -13.04 -16.55 17.77
C ILE A 129 -12.85 -15.39 16.79
N LEU A 130 -13.83 -14.49 16.72
CA LEU A 130 -13.80 -13.31 15.86
C LEU A 130 -12.65 -12.35 16.20
N ILE A 131 -12.34 -12.17 17.48
CA ILE A 131 -11.19 -11.35 17.93
C ILE A 131 -9.88 -11.99 17.46
N ARG A 132 -9.73 -13.32 17.63
CA ARG A 132 -8.52 -14.03 17.20
C ARG A 132 -8.32 -13.94 15.68
N TYR A 133 -9.38 -14.19 14.92
CA TYR A 133 -9.35 -14.15 13.47
C TYR A 133 -9.11 -12.75 12.92
N SER A 134 -9.76 -11.73 13.47
CA SER A 134 -9.53 -10.35 13.05
C SER A 134 -8.10 -9.88 13.34
N SER A 135 -7.52 -10.26 14.49
CA SER A 135 -6.12 -9.98 14.81
C SER A 135 -5.17 -10.65 13.81
N ALA A 136 -5.39 -11.92 13.45
CA ALA A 136 -4.55 -12.58 12.45
C ALA A 136 -4.76 -12.09 11.03
N LEU A 137 -5.97 -11.65 10.66
CA LEU A 137 -6.18 -10.98 9.39
C LEU A 137 -5.29 -9.74 9.29
N VAL A 138 -5.34 -8.87 10.31
CA VAL A 138 -4.53 -7.64 10.32
C VAL A 138 -3.04 -7.96 10.34
N HIS A 139 -2.60 -8.91 11.17
CA HIS A 139 -1.20 -9.29 11.25
C HIS A 139 -0.69 -9.95 9.95
N GLY A 140 -1.47 -10.87 9.39
CA GLY A 140 -1.17 -11.53 8.12
C GLY A 140 -1.13 -10.55 6.95
N ALA A 141 -2.14 -9.69 6.82
CA ALA A 141 -2.18 -8.65 5.81
C ALA A 141 -1.01 -7.67 5.94
N THR A 142 -0.62 -7.30 7.17
CA THR A 142 0.58 -6.48 7.42
C THR A 142 1.82 -7.10 6.79
N ASN A 143 2.08 -8.38 7.08
CA ASN A 143 3.26 -9.08 6.57
C ASN A 143 3.22 -9.20 5.04
N VAL A 144 2.07 -9.55 4.49
CA VAL A 144 1.83 -9.72 3.06
C VAL A 144 2.04 -8.40 2.29
N PHE A 145 1.53 -7.28 2.81
CA PHE A 145 1.75 -5.97 2.18
C PHE A 145 3.21 -5.50 2.30
N TRP A 146 3.91 -5.88 3.37
CA TRP A 146 5.35 -5.64 3.47
C TRP A 146 6.15 -6.43 2.43
N ILE A 147 5.72 -7.64 2.07
CA ILE A 147 6.34 -8.41 0.97
C ILE A 147 6.17 -7.65 -0.35
N ASP A 148 4.99 -7.10 -0.61
CA ASP A 148 4.72 -6.28 -1.79
C ASP A 148 5.62 -5.02 -1.83
N ILE A 149 5.79 -4.33 -0.70
CA ILE A 149 6.73 -3.20 -0.59
C ILE A 149 8.17 -3.64 -0.88
N GLN A 150 8.62 -4.74 -0.28
CA GLN A 150 10.00 -5.22 -0.41
C GLN A 150 10.32 -5.67 -1.84
N THR A 151 9.36 -6.31 -2.50
CA THR A 151 9.47 -6.76 -3.89
C THR A 151 9.15 -5.66 -4.90
N ASN A 152 8.63 -4.52 -4.44
CA ASN A 152 8.08 -3.45 -5.28
C ASN A 152 7.04 -4.00 -6.29
N THR A 153 6.21 -4.94 -5.83
CA THR A 153 5.09 -5.50 -6.60
C THR A 153 3.79 -5.25 -5.87
N ARG A 154 2.66 -5.35 -6.57
CA ARG A 154 1.31 -5.14 -6.00
C ARG A 154 0.48 -6.41 -6.12
N ARG A 155 1.07 -7.54 -5.77
CA ARG A 155 0.47 -8.86 -5.93
C ARG A 155 -0.79 -9.00 -5.08
N PHE A 156 -0.78 -8.37 -3.91
CA PHE A 156 -1.85 -8.47 -2.92
C PHE A 156 -2.81 -7.26 -2.96
N PHE A 157 -2.85 -6.57 -4.09
CA PHE A 157 -3.73 -5.42 -4.30
C PHE A 157 -5.21 -5.77 -4.11
N SER A 158 -5.68 -6.93 -4.56
CA SER A 158 -7.09 -7.29 -4.41
C SER A 158 -7.49 -7.49 -2.94
N LEU A 159 -6.59 -8.04 -2.12
CA LEU A 159 -6.78 -8.10 -0.67
C LEU A 159 -6.87 -6.70 -0.06
N PHE A 160 -5.94 -5.80 -0.41
CA PHE A 160 -5.97 -4.42 0.09
C PHE A 160 -7.24 -3.68 -0.32
N ARG A 161 -7.62 -3.78 -1.60
CA ARG A 161 -8.82 -3.16 -2.16
C ARG A 161 -10.08 -3.66 -1.46
N TYR A 162 -10.22 -4.97 -1.25
CA TYR A 162 -11.37 -5.53 -0.51
C TYR A 162 -11.42 -4.99 0.93
N LEU A 163 -10.29 -5.00 1.65
CA LEU A 163 -10.25 -4.50 3.03
C LEU A 163 -10.56 -3.00 3.13
N LEU A 164 -10.17 -2.20 2.14
CA LEU A 164 -10.49 -0.78 2.10
C LEU A 164 -11.94 -0.55 1.66
N GLU A 165 -12.30 -0.95 0.45
CA GLU A 165 -13.56 -0.55 -0.21
C GLU A 165 -14.78 -1.32 0.32
N GLU A 166 -14.64 -2.63 0.54
CA GLU A 166 -15.78 -3.49 0.91
C GLU A 166 -15.91 -3.65 2.42
N VAL A 167 -14.82 -3.51 3.18
CA VAL A 167 -14.81 -3.68 4.64
C VAL A 167 -14.76 -2.35 5.36
N ALA A 168 -13.66 -1.60 5.25
CA ALA A 168 -13.46 -0.39 6.04
C ALA A 168 -14.46 0.70 5.68
N LEU A 169 -14.75 0.90 4.39
CA LEU A 169 -15.67 1.92 3.90
C LEU A 169 -17.16 1.54 4.02
N VAL A 170 -17.48 0.32 4.48
CA VAL A 170 -18.85 -0.18 4.64
C VAL A 170 -19.15 -0.41 6.13
N PRO A 171 -19.88 0.50 6.79
CA PRO A 171 -20.19 0.42 8.22
C PRO A 171 -20.78 -0.92 8.67
N MET A 172 -21.63 -1.54 7.85
CA MET A 172 -22.24 -2.84 8.15
C MET A 172 -21.21 -3.98 8.23
N ARG A 173 -20.13 -3.94 7.44
CA ARG A 173 -19.09 -4.99 7.46
C ARG A 173 -18.08 -4.75 8.57
N ILE A 174 -17.60 -3.51 8.72
CA ILE A 174 -16.59 -3.18 9.74
C ILE A 174 -17.13 -3.38 11.18
N ASN A 175 -18.41 -3.10 11.41
CA ASN A 175 -19.04 -3.28 12.72
C ASN A 175 -19.18 -4.75 13.15
N LYS A 176 -18.92 -5.71 12.25
CA LYS A 176 -18.86 -7.13 12.63
C LYS A 176 -17.68 -7.42 13.55
N ILE A 177 -16.53 -6.78 13.32
CA ILE A 177 -15.32 -7.05 14.11
C ILE A 177 -15.24 -6.14 15.34
N ALA A 178 -14.51 -6.61 16.37
CA ALA A 178 -14.35 -5.88 17.62
C ALA A 178 -13.69 -4.50 17.41
N PRO A 179 -14.03 -3.47 18.21
CA PRO A 179 -13.51 -2.11 18.02
C PRO A 179 -11.98 -2.00 18.01
N GLN A 180 -11.28 -2.86 18.75
CA GLN A 180 -9.82 -2.89 18.73
C GLN A 180 -9.28 -3.33 17.36
N ALA A 181 -9.86 -4.39 16.78
CA ALA A 181 -9.47 -4.87 15.46
C ALA A 181 -9.84 -3.89 14.34
N GLN A 182 -10.93 -3.13 14.50
CA GLN A 182 -11.27 -2.03 13.58
C GLN A 182 -10.14 -1.00 13.56
N ARG A 183 -9.67 -0.56 14.74
CA ARG A 183 -8.56 0.40 14.84
C ARG A 183 -7.29 -0.14 14.19
N ASP A 184 -6.93 -1.38 14.50
CA ASP A 184 -5.72 -2.01 13.97
C ASP A 184 -5.80 -2.17 12.44
N LEU A 185 -6.99 -2.46 11.89
CA LEU A 185 -7.23 -2.48 10.45
C LEU A 185 -7.09 -1.08 9.82
N TYR A 186 -7.65 -0.04 10.44
CA TYR A 186 -7.52 1.33 9.95
C TYR A 186 -6.06 1.82 9.98
N LEU A 187 -5.29 1.47 11.02
CA LEU A 187 -3.85 1.76 11.06
C LEU A 187 -3.10 1.00 9.97
N LEU A 188 -3.43 -0.28 9.74
CA LEU A 188 -2.91 -1.05 8.63
C LEU A 188 -3.18 -0.35 7.29
N LEU A 189 -4.44 -0.02 7.00
CA LEU A 189 -4.82 0.64 5.75
C LEU A 189 -4.12 2.00 5.57
N SER A 190 -3.97 2.76 6.67
CA SER A 190 -3.26 4.04 6.66
C SER A 190 -1.81 3.92 6.18
N ARG A 191 -1.12 2.84 6.55
CA ARG A 191 0.27 2.60 6.12
C ARG A 191 0.40 2.37 4.61
N PHE A 192 -0.57 1.70 4.00
CA PHE A 192 -0.43 1.14 2.64
C PHE A 192 -1.30 1.82 1.58
N ILE A 193 -2.21 2.73 1.94
CA ILE A 193 -3.10 3.40 0.99
C ILE A 193 -2.36 4.15 -0.13
N PHE A 194 -1.22 4.76 0.18
CA PHE A 194 -0.37 5.43 -0.82
C PHE A 194 0.32 4.42 -1.72
N PHE A 195 0.82 3.30 -1.17
CA PHE A 195 1.50 2.26 -1.96
C PHE A 195 0.61 1.68 -3.06
N TYR A 196 -0.68 1.50 -2.77
CA TYR A 196 -1.66 0.91 -3.67
C TYR A 196 -2.44 1.92 -4.53
N ASN A 197 -2.04 3.21 -4.56
CA ASN A 197 -2.67 4.26 -5.37
C ASN A 197 -4.16 4.55 -5.07
N LEU A 198 -4.68 4.25 -3.87
CA LEU A 198 -6.10 4.50 -3.52
C LEU A 198 -6.28 5.82 -2.77
N VAL A 199 -5.53 6.84 -3.17
CA VAL A 199 -5.46 8.13 -2.49
C VAL A 199 -6.72 8.96 -2.72
N ASP A 200 -7.44 8.71 -3.81
CA ASP A 200 -8.78 9.27 -4.09
C ASP A 200 -9.80 8.91 -3.00
N LYS A 201 -9.62 7.78 -2.31
CA LYS A 201 -10.49 7.34 -1.21
C LYS A 201 -10.12 7.96 0.14
N LEU A 202 -9.02 8.72 0.23
CA LEU A 202 -8.49 9.20 1.51
C LEU A 202 -9.51 10.04 2.28
N GLU A 203 -10.25 10.93 1.62
CA GLU A 203 -11.24 11.78 2.28
C GLU A 203 -12.37 10.96 2.92
N ILE A 204 -12.92 10.00 2.17
CA ILE A 204 -13.99 9.11 2.65
C ILE A 204 -13.45 8.22 3.77
N PHE A 205 -12.23 7.71 3.62
CA PHE A 205 -11.56 6.89 4.61
C PHE A 205 -11.35 7.62 5.95
N LEU A 206 -10.91 8.89 5.92
CA LEU A 206 -10.75 9.71 7.12
C LEU A 206 -12.08 10.05 7.80
N LYS A 207 -13.18 10.17 7.04
CA LYS A 207 -14.54 10.38 7.58
C LYS A 207 -15.06 9.16 8.35
N GLN A 208 -14.64 7.95 7.98
CA GLN A 208 -15.10 6.69 8.59
C GLN A 208 -14.17 6.14 9.69
N PHE A 209 -13.10 6.87 10.01
CA PHE A 209 -12.09 6.42 10.97
C PHE A 209 -12.71 6.11 12.35
N PRO A 210 -12.36 4.97 12.98
CA PRO A 210 -12.94 4.59 14.26
C PRO A 210 -12.50 5.53 15.37
N VAL A 211 -13.31 5.65 16.42
CA VAL A 211 -12.95 6.47 17.59
C VAL A 211 -11.84 5.81 18.39
N PHE A 212 -10.75 6.54 18.60
CA PHE A 212 -9.63 6.13 19.43
C PHE A 212 -9.79 6.68 20.86
N PRO A 213 -9.54 5.87 21.90
CA PRO A 213 -9.64 6.33 23.29
C PRO A 213 -8.62 7.44 23.57
N ASN A 214 -7.48 7.41 22.89
CA ASN A 214 -6.40 8.38 23.04
C ASN A 214 -6.53 9.58 22.09
N ALA A 215 -7.67 9.74 21.39
CA ALA A 215 -7.88 10.84 20.44
C ALA A 215 -7.70 12.22 21.09
N PHE A 216 -8.00 12.36 22.39
CA PHE A 216 -7.75 13.60 23.11
C PHE A 216 -6.27 14.01 23.07
N PHE A 217 -5.35 13.06 23.26
CA PHE A 217 -3.90 13.30 23.27
C PHE A 217 -3.29 13.34 21.87
N VAL A 218 -3.73 12.45 20.99
CA VAL A 218 -3.11 12.26 19.67
C VAL A 218 -3.68 13.23 18.63
N GLY A 219 -5.00 13.47 18.66
CA GLY A 219 -5.71 14.29 17.69
C GLY A 219 -6.82 13.54 16.97
N GLY A 220 -7.28 14.14 15.87
CA GLY A 220 -8.37 13.59 15.06
C GLY A 220 -7.90 12.46 14.14
N PRO A 221 -8.81 11.91 13.31
CA PRO A 221 -8.49 10.91 12.29
C PRO A 221 -7.30 11.27 11.40
N ALA A 222 -7.25 12.52 10.93
CA ALA A 222 -6.16 13.02 10.09
C ALA A 222 -4.80 12.99 10.83
N ASP A 223 -4.78 13.33 12.12
CA ASP A 223 -3.55 13.26 12.92
C ASP A 223 -3.04 11.83 13.05
N ILE A 224 -3.93 10.89 13.39
CA ILE A 224 -3.59 9.47 13.56
C ILE A 224 -3.06 8.89 12.23
N PHE A 225 -3.76 9.19 11.13
CA PHE A 225 -3.35 8.80 9.79
C PHE A 225 -1.95 9.33 9.46
N VAL A 226 -1.70 10.63 9.65
CA VAL A 226 -0.41 11.24 9.32
C VAL A 226 0.72 10.72 10.22
N ILE A 227 0.46 10.43 11.49
CA ILE A 227 1.45 9.81 12.39
C ILE A 227 1.85 8.45 11.85
N GLU A 228 0.88 7.61 11.51
CA GLU A 228 1.14 6.26 11.00
C GLU A 228 1.87 6.30 9.63
N LEU A 229 1.46 7.20 8.75
CA LEU A 229 2.15 7.44 7.48
C LEU A 229 3.60 7.91 7.71
N THR A 230 3.81 8.83 8.65
CA THR A 230 5.16 9.33 8.98
C THR A 230 6.06 8.20 9.48
N ASP A 231 5.52 7.32 10.32
CA ASP A 231 6.25 6.17 10.85
C ASP A 231 6.54 5.13 9.77
N GLN A 232 5.62 4.99 8.80
CA GLN A 232 5.85 4.15 7.64
C GLN A 232 7.01 4.68 6.80
N LEU A 233 7.05 5.98 6.48
CA LEU A 233 8.13 6.60 5.69
C LEU A 233 9.52 6.32 6.26
N GLN A 234 9.67 6.37 7.58
CA GLN A 234 10.95 6.10 8.26
C GLN A 234 11.39 4.64 8.17
N LYS A 235 10.45 3.70 7.99
CA LYS A 235 10.72 2.26 7.87
C LYS A 235 11.01 1.84 6.42
N LEU A 236 10.63 2.64 5.43
CA LEU A 236 10.82 2.33 4.02
C LEU A 236 12.30 2.36 3.63
N LYS A 237 12.82 1.19 3.21
CA LYS A 237 14.19 1.04 2.69
C LYS A 237 14.26 0.92 1.17
N VAL A 238 13.12 0.66 0.53
CA VAL A 238 13.03 0.47 -0.93
C VAL A 238 12.84 1.82 -1.59
N GLU A 239 13.86 2.29 -2.31
CA GLU A 239 13.90 3.61 -2.94
C GLU A 239 12.70 3.93 -3.85
N PRO A 240 12.32 3.08 -4.85
CA PRO A 240 11.19 3.40 -5.72
C PRO A 240 9.87 3.52 -4.97
N VAL A 241 9.69 2.72 -3.90
CA VAL A 241 8.51 2.81 -3.03
C VAL A 241 8.54 4.12 -2.25
N LEU A 242 9.67 4.50 -1.66
CA LEU A 242 9.79 5.77 -0.94
C LEU A 242 9.50 6.98 -1.85
N LEU A 243 10.05 6.98 -3.07
CA LEU A 243 9.77 8.01 -4.08
C LEU A 243 8.27 8.09 -4.40
N HIS A 244 7.63 6.93 -4.53
CA HIS A 244 6.21 6.86 -4.79
C HIS A 244 5.37 7.40 -3.63
N TYR A 245 5.70 7.08 -2.38
CA TYR A 245 5.03 7.69 -1.23
C TYR A 245 5.23 9.21 -1.20
N LEU A 246 6.46 9.69 -1.42
CA LEU A 246 6.76 11.13 -1.43
C LEU A 246 5.96 11.89 -2.50
N SER A 247 5.69 11.29 -3.66
CA SER A 247 4.85 11.93 -4.68
C SER A 247 3.36 11.97 -4.28
N GLN A 248 2.87 10.94 -3.60
CA GLN A 248 1.48 10.85 -3.13
C GLN A 248 1.19 11.69 -1.87
N ILE A 249 2.22 12.07 -1.11
CA ILE A 249 2.09 12.93 0.09
C ILE A 249 1.45 14.29 -0.21
N THR A 250 1.45 14.73 -1.46
CA THR A 250 0.72 15.92 -1.90
C THR A 250 -0.78 15.85 -1.58
N ALA A 251 -1.37 14.66 -1.49
CA ALA A 251 -2.77 14.47 -1.11
C ALA A 251 -3.08 14.84 0.36
N LEU A 252 -2.07 15.09 1.19
CA LEU A 252 -2.28 15.59 2.56
C LEU A 252 -2.56 17.09 2.61
N GLN A 253 -2.51 17.78 1.47
CA GLN A 253 -2.74 19.22 1.40
C GLN A 253 -4.16 19.55 1.87
N GLY A 254 -4.26 20.57 2.74
CA GLY A 254 -5.54 21.04 3.28
C GLY A 254 -6.07 20.24 4.46
N LEU A 255 -5.37 19.18 4.91
CA LEU A 255 -5.73 18.50 6.15
C LEU A 255 -5.42 19.39 7.36
N GLU A 256 -6.42 19.55 8.23
CA GLU A 256 -6.26 20.24 9.51
C GLU A 256 -5.55 19.31 10.50
N LEU A 257 -4.26 19.54 10.70
CA LEU A 257 -3.41 18.75 11.60
C LEU A 257 -3.05 19.57 12.84
N ARG A 258 -2.91 18.88 13.97
CA ARG A 258 -2.30 19.47 15.16
C ARG A 258 -0.87 19.90 14.88
N MET A 259 -0.43 20.96 15.56
CA MET A 259 0.94 21.47 15.44
C MET A 259 2.00 20.39 15.71
N ALA A 260 1.78 19.51 16.68
CA ALA A 260 2.71 18.42 16.98
C ALA A 260 2.84 17.42 15.82
N THR A 261 1.71 16.99 15.23
CA THR A 261 1.67 16.07 14.09
C THR A 261 2.31 16.70 12.85
N SER A 262 1.92 17.93 12.55
CA SER A 262 2.48 18.74 11.46
C SER A 262 3.99 18.91 11.59
N THR A 263 4.48 19.19 12.80
CA THR A 263 5.93 19.32 13.07
C THR A 263 6.66 17.99 12.90
N ARG A 264 6.07 16.87 13.35
CA ARG A 264 6.64 15.51 13.16
C ARG A 264 6.79 15.17 11.68
N LEU A 265 5.73 15.36 10.89
CA LEU A 265 5.77 15.13 9.44
C LEU A 265 6.82 16.01 8.76
N LYS A 266 6.86 17.31 9.11
CA LYS A 266 7.85 18.26 8.58
C LYS A 266 9.28 17.83 8.90
N ALA A 267 9.56 17.41 10.14
CA ALA A 267 10.88 16.94 10.56
C ALA A 267 11.27 15.66 9.82
N CYS A 268 10.33 14.74 9.61
CA CYS A 268 10.56 13.52 8.84
C CYS A 268 10.87 13.82 7.37
N LEU A 269 10.12 14.70 6.71
CA LEU A 269 10.42 15.09 5.33
C LEU A 269 11.77 15.81 5.23
N TYR A 270 12.09 16.67 6.21
CA TYR A 270 13.36 17.37 6.25
C TYR A 270 14.56 16.43 6.42
N SER A 271 14.44 15.34 7.19
CA SER A 271 15.53 14.36 7.30
C SER A 271 15.90 13.73 5.96
N PHE A 272 14.91 13.55 5.06
CA PHE A 272 15.13 13.07 3.71
C PHE A 272 15.79 14.09 2.77
N THR A 273 15.96 15.36 3.16
CA THR A 273 16.54 16.41 2.30
C THR A 273 18.06 16.59 2.41
N SER A 274 18.67 16.08 3.48
CA SER A 274 20.08 16.34 3.82
C SER A 274 21.05 15.39 3.11
N PRO A 275 22.18 15.88 2.55
CA PRO A 275 23.22 15.02 1.97
C PRO A 275 24.32 14.65 3.00
N GLY A 276 24.44 13.37 3.40
CA GLY A 276 25.74 12.75 3.74
C GLY A 276 25.82 11.69 4.86
N GLY A 277 26.40 10.50 4.59
CA GLY A 277 26.94 9.49 5.55
C GLY A 277 26.33 8.05 5.56
N PRO A 278 27.09 6.97 5.37
CA PRO A 278 26.83 5.74 4.57
C PRO A 278 25.39 5.18 4.23
N MET A 279 24.28 5.64 4.83
CA MET A 279 22.89 5.17 4.59
C MET A 279 21.92 6.26 4.07
N TYR A 280 22.38 7.30 3.36
CA TYR A 280 21.52 8.46 3.04
C TYR A 280 20.61 8.26 1.82
N PRO A 281 19.47 8.97 1.80
CA PRO A 281 18.57 9.04 0.65
C PRO A 281 19.30 9.50 -0.61
N THR A 282 18.97 8.85 -1.74
CA THR A 282 19.51 9.19 -3.05
C THR A 282 19.13 10.60 -3.48
N ARG A 283 19.78 11.11 -4.53
CA ARG A 283 19.45 12.43 -5.07
C ARG A 283 17.97 12.54 -5.47
N ALA A 284 17.40 11.48 -6.02
CA ALA A 284 15.98 11.42 -6.39
C ALA A 284 15.10 11.60 -5.16
N VAL A 285 15.38 10.85 -4.09
CA VAL A 285 14.62 10.92 -2.83
C VAL A 285 14.74 12.31 -2.19
N ARG A 286 15.93 12.91 -2.20
CA ARG A 286 16.12 14.27 -1.67
C ARG A 286 15.30 15.32 -2.43
N HIS A 287 15.26 15.24 -3.75
CA HIS A 287 14.47 16.15 -4.57
C HIS A 287 12.97 15.96 -4.35
N ALA A 288 12.50 14.71 -4.38
CA ALA A 288 11.10 14.39 -4.08
C ALA A 288 10.69 14.85 -2.67
N ALA A 289 11.59 14.72 -1.68
CA ALA A 289 11.36 15.21 -0.33
C ALA A 289 11.29 16.74 -0.26
N TRP A 290 12.16 17.46 -1.00
CA TRP A 290 12.08 18.91 -1.12
C TRP A 290 10.77 19.36 -1.77
N ASP A 291 10.36 18.69 -2.86
CA ASP A 291 9.12 19.01 -3.57
C ASP A 291 7.90 18.79 -2.66
N ALA A 292 7.81 17.66 -1.97
CA ALA A 292 6.75 17.36 -1.01
C ALA A 292 6.74 18.36 0.16
N LEU A 293 7.92 18.69 0.70
CA LEU A 293 8.08 19.61 1.83
C LEU A 293 7.69 21.06 1.48
N ASP A 294 8.04 21.51 0.28
CA ASP A 294 7.68 22.84 -0.22
C ASP A 294 6.21 22.93 -0.58
N PHE A 295 5.62 21.85 -1.07
CA PHE A 295 4.19 21.78 -1.39
C PHE A 295 3.32 21.81 -0.12
N LEU A 296 3.62 20.98 0.87
CA LEU A 296 2.82 20.91 2.11
C LEU A 296 3.07 22.08 3.05
N PHE A 297 4.30 22.61 3.09
CA PHE A 297 4.69 23.68 3.99
C PHE A 297 5.30 24.83 3.19
N PRO A 298 4.48 25.63 2.47
CA PRO A 298 4.98 26.73 1.65
C PRO A 298 5.61 27.84 2.50
N VAL A 299 5.11 28.02 3.73
CA VAL A 299 5.63 29.01 4.69
C VAL A 299 7.01 28.56 5.16
N GLY A 300 8.04 29.37 4.83
CA GLY A 300 9.43 29.07 5.16
C GLY A 300 10.21 28.33 4.07
N ARG A 301 9.68 28.21 2.84
CA ARG A 301 10.41 27.68 1.68
C ARG A 301 11.76 28.35 1.47
N TYR A 302 11.77 29.67 1.29
CA TYR A 302 12.98 30.45 1.03
C TYR A 302 14.05 30.32 2.12
N PRO A 303 13.75 30.53 3.43
CA PRO A 303 14.77 30.39 4.47
C PRO A 303 15.29 28.95 4.58
N ARG A 304 14.47 27.91 4.37
CA ARG A 304 14.95 26.51 4.38
C ARG A 304 15.97 26.23 3.28
N HIS A 305 15.70 26.67 2.05
CA HIS A 305 16.64 26.51 0.93
C HIS A 305 17.92 27.28 1.15
N LEU A 306 17.82 28.50 1.69
CA LEU A 306 18.97 29.33 2.05
C LEU A 306 19.84 28.66 3.12
N ILE A 307 19.25 28.16 4.21
CA ILE A 307 19.96 27.43 5.26
C ILE A 307 20.62 26.17 4.69
N SER A 308 19.90 25.38 3.88
CA SER A 308 20.45 24.19 3.24
C SER A 308 21.63 24.52 2.31
N LEU A 309 21.54 25.64 1.58
CA LEU A 309 22.65 26.15 0.76
C LEU A 309 23.85 26.48 1.64
N PHE A 310 23.68 27.28 2.70
CA PHE A 310 24.77 27.63 3.63
C PHE A 310 25.45 26.39 4.22
N PHE A 311 24.70 25.37 4.66
CA PHE A 311 25.29 24.13 5.15
C PHE A 311 26.07 23.38 4.06
N ARG A 312 25.58 23.34 2.81
CA ARG A 312 26.35 22.73 1.71
C ARG A 312 27.63 23.51 1.39
N LEU A 313 27.62 24.83 1.51
CA LEU A 313 28.80 25.68 1.30
C LEU A 313 29.85 25.46 2.41
N LEU A 314 29.41 25.12 3.62
CA LEU A 314 30.28 24.84 4.78
C LEU A 314 30.98 23.47 4.72
N TYR A 315 30.55 22.52 3.88
CA TYR A 315 31.19 21.21 3.71
C TYR A 315 32.07 21.16 2.44
N PRO A 316 33.41 21.18 2.55
CA PRO A 316 34.34 21.32 1.41
C PRO A 316 34.23 20.23 0.33
N TRP A 317 33.80 19.02 0.70
CA TRP A 317 33.78 17.85 -0.20
C TRP A 317 32.63 17.85 -1.23
N TYR A 318 31.54 18.59 -1.00
CA TYR A 318 30.39 18.65 -1.93
C TYR A 318 30.39 19.91 -2.81
N TRP A 319 31.30 20.84 -2.55
CA TRP A 319 31.38 22.15 -3.21
C TRP A 319 31.58 22.04 -4.72
N PRO A 320 32.55 21.28 -5.27
CA PRO A 320 32.81 21.30 -6.71
C PRO A 320 31.65 20.77 -7.55
N SER A 321 31.05 19.65 -7.13
CA SER A 321 29.90 19.04 -7.81
C SER A 321 28.64 19.89 -7.67
N SER A 322 28.39 20.49 -6.50
CA SER A 322 27.20 21.32 -6.28
C SER A 322 27.30 22.65 -7.04
N CYS A 323 28.45 23.31 -7.03
CA CYS A 323 28.70 24.50 -7.85
C CYS A 323 28.60 24.20 -9.34
N TRP A 324 29.16 23.09 -9.82
CA TRP A 324 29.05 22.66 -11.21
C TRP A 324 27.60 22.43 -11.64
N ASN A 325 26.82 21.72 -10.81
CA ASN A 325 25.41 21.48 -11.07
C ASN A 325 24.58 22.77 -11.03
N PHE A 326 24.90 23.70 -10.13
CA PHE A 326 24.24 25.00 -10.05
C PHE A 326 24.53 25.84 -11.31
N ILE A 327 25.79 25.92 -11.72
CA ILE A 327 26.21 26.58 -12.96
C ILE A 327 25.49 25.97 -14.16
N MET A 328 25.47 24.63 -14.27
CA MET A 328 24.76 23.93 -15.35
C MET A 328 23.26 24.17 -15.33
N SER A 329 22.64 24.25 -14.15
CA SER A 329 21.21 24.57 -14.01
C SER A 329 20.92 26.01 -14.43
N CYS A 330 21.75 26.97 -14.02
CA CYS A 330 21.66 28.37 -14.45
C CYS A 330 21.83 28.49 -15.97
N ILE A 331 22.84 27.83 -16.55
CA ILE A 331 23.06 27.81 -18.00
C ILE A 331 21.85 27.22 -18.73
N LYS A 332 21.31 26.09 -18.25
CA LYS A 332 20.09 25.49 -18.84
C LYS A 332 18.90 26.44 -18.74
N THR A 333 18.69 27.09 -17.61
CA THR A 333 17.55 28.00 -17.40
C THR A 333 17.67 29.23 -18.31
N ILE A 334 18.88 29.77 -18.45
CA ILE A 334 19.19 30.88 -19.38
C ILE A 334 19.01 30.43 -20.83
N LEU A 335 19.47 29.23 -21.20
CA LEU A 335 19.25 28.68 -22.54
C LEU A 335 17.76 28.49 -22.84
N TYR A 336 16.98 27.93 -21.90
CA TYR A 336 15.54 27.77 -22.07
C TYR A 336 14.81 29.10 -22.13
N SER A 337 15.21 30.12 -21.36
CA SER A 337 14.59 31.45 -21.44
C SER A 337 14.92 32.14 -22.76
N ILE A 338 16.15 32.03 -23.25
CA ILE A 338 16.56 32.53 -24.56
C ILE A 338 15.83 31.78 -25.68
N LEU A 339 15.77 30.45 -25.64
CA LEU A 339 15.00 29.64 -26.60
C LEU A 339 13.53 30.02 -26.60
N ARG A 340 12.93 30.24 -25.43
CA ARG A 340 11.53 30.66 -25.29
C ARG A 340 11.31 32.07 -25.83
N LEU A 341 12.26 32.99 -25.64
CA LEU A 341 12.23 34.33 -26.23
C LEU A 341 12.35 34.28 -27.75
N ILE A 342 13.25 33.47 -28.29
CA ILE A 342 13.43 33.29 -29.73
C ILE A 342 12.18 32.65 -30.35
N PHE A 343 11.64 31.59 -29.74
CA PHE A 343 10.39 30.98 -30.21
C PHE A 343 9.20 31.94 -30.15
N SER A 344 9.07 32.71 -29.06
CA SER A 344 8.02 33.74 -28.92
C SER A 344 8.17 34.87 -29.96
N GLN A 345 9.39 35.31 -30.24
CA GLN A 345 9.65 36.29 -31.30
C GLN A 345 9.36 35.72 -32.68
N TRP A 346 9.70 34.45 -32.94
CA TRP A 346 9.44 33.78 -34.20
C TRP A 346 7.94 33.53 -34.44
N GLU A 347 7.20 33.20 -33.37
CA GLU A 347 5.75 33.03 -33.39
C GLU A 347 5.04 34.38 -33.60
N ASN A 348 5.56 35.47 -33.03
CA ASN A 348 5.07 36.82 -33.29
C ASN A 348 5.39 37.33 -34.71
N LEU A 349 6.47 36.86 -35.34
CA LEU A 349 6.79 37.15 -36.76
C LEU A 349 5.95 36.34 -37.75
N ARG A 350 5.43 35.17 -37.34
CA ARG A 350 4.50 34.34 -38.14
C ARG A 350 3.05 34.79 -38.05
N LYS A 351 2.69 35.71 -37.16
CA LYS A 351 1.34 36.31 -37.15
C LYS A 351 1.20 37.19 -38.39
N PRO A 352 0.27 36.88 -39.31
CA PRO A 352 0.02 37.76 -40.44
C PRO A 352 -0.43 39.12 -39.91
N LYS A 353 0.15 40.20 -40.43
CA LYS A 353 -0.43 41.55 -40.26
C LYS A 353 -1.79 41.52 -40.93
N ASN A 354 -2.86 41.46 -40.13
CA ASN A 354 -4.21 41.65 -40.65
C ASN A 354 -4.28 43.08 -41.23
N PRO A 355 -4.74 43.23 -42.48
CA PRO A 355 -4.91 44.54 -43.12
C PRO A 355 -5.99 45.40 -42.45
#